data_AF-A0A4R1AUZ3-F1
#
_entry.id   AF-A0A4R1AUZ3-F1
#
_cell.length_a   1.000
_cell.length_b   1.000
_cell.length_c   1.000
_cell.angle_alpha   90.00
_cell.angle_beta   90.00
_cell.angle_gamma   90.00
#
_symmetry.space_group_name_H-M   'P 1'
#
loop_
_entity.id
_entity.type
_entity.pdbx_description
1 polymer ?
#
loop_
_entity_poly.entity_id
_entity_poly.type
_entity_poly.pdbx_seq_one_letter_code
_entity_poly.pdbx_strand_id
1 'polypeptide(L)'
;MLLVGIISETLLYLCFSILLGSFLLYIIPAHSRPEMNVPKGVLMAATGGIAFLSFVPVLLLILHLYEDIGFFQTLQSVLFTFEVGKAWIFIYLLANLLFIFIVWFDYKKKALYAYIGAFSSFVLILAIGWSSHASSLEPLEGFLAHSAHFTAVCVWVGILFVVSWFSKNYSNWIKFLKWFTPVALVCLFFTIFSGLILMTFVVDFNEYTDSWMLSYGQALLVKHLLIIPLILFAVINGWLIRKKLTKNIHFNPKPWTKAESIMVLTIFSVTAALGQAAPPHDIETTLNSVGASKLFTSMYQGNFQPQMTVQFELNLASMSLIVLAILFLVLTIFSFIKKAPAAMSFVMGVLFVFSGYLSLMLSIQ
;
A
#
# COMPACT_ATOMS: atom_id res chain seq x y z
N MET A 1 -11.85 3.74 -16.84
CA MET A 1 -12.30 3.31 -15.49
C MET A 1 -11.14 2.78 -14.64
N LEU A 2 -10.38 1.78 -15.12
CA LEU A 2 -9.26 1.19 -14.36
C LEU A 2 -8.24 2.21 -13.82
N LEU A 3 -7.73 3.13 -14.66
CA LEU A 3 -6.77 4.16 -14.21
C LEU A 3 -7.33 5.07 -13.10
N VAL A 4 -8.62 5.41 -13.16
CA VAL A 4 -9.29 6.25 -12.16
C VAL A 4 -9.39 5.51 -10.84
N GLY A 5 -9.74 4.22 -10.87
CA GLY A 5 -9.75 3.36 -9.68
C GLY A 5 -8.37 3.28 -9.03
N ILE A 6 -7.32 3.03 -9.82
CA ILE A 6 -5.94 2.94 -9.33
C ILE A 6 -5.48 4.22 -8.64
N ILE A 7 -5.69 5.37 -9.30
CA ILE A 7 -5.30 6.67 -8.75
C ILE A 7 -6.10 6.94 -7.47
N SER A 8 -7.41 6.66 -7.48
CA SER A 8 -8.27 6.91 -6.33
C SER A 8 -7.85 6.12 -5.11
N GLU A 9 -7.67 4.79 -5.25
CA GLU A 9 -7.28 3.92 -4.14
C GLU A 9 -5.87 4.23 -3.63
N THR A 10 -4.92 4.52 -4.53
CA THR A 10 -3.56 4.95 -4.14
C THR A 10 -3.62 6.20 -3.26
N LEU A 11 -4.38 7.21 -3.68
CA LEU A 11 -4.52 8.47 -2.95
C LEU A 11 -5.33 8.26 -1.66
N LEU A 12 -6.31 7.37 -1.65
CA LEU A 12 -7.08 7.03 -0.46
C LEU A 12 -6.18 6.44 0.63
N TYR A 13 -5.34 5.46 0.28
CA TYR A 13 -4.33 4.89 1.19
C TYR A 13 -3.38 5.96 1.74
N LEU A 14 -2.97 6.90 0.89
CA LEU A 14 -2.13 8.03 1.31
C LEU A 14 -2.87 8.97 2.27
N CYS A 15 -4.15 9.29 2.01
CA CYS A 15 -4.96 10.13 2.90
C CYS A 15 -5.09 9.52 4.31
N PHE A 16 -5.42 8.23 4.40
CA PHE A 16 -5.47 7.50 5.67
C PHE A 16 -4.12 7.49 6.39
N SER A 17 -3.04 7.22 5.66
CA SER A 17 -1.67 7.22 6.20
C SER A 17 -1.29 8.59 6.76
N ILE A 18 -1.58 9.68 6.04
CA ILE A 18 -1.29 11.05 6.48
C ILE A 18 -2.07 11.38 7.76
N LEU A 19 -3.36 11.07 7.82
CA LEU A 19 -4.20 11.35 8.98
C LEU A 19 -3.73 10.60 10.22
N LEU A 20 -3.66 9.27 10.13
CA LEU A 20 -3.30 8.44 11.26
C LEU A 20 -1.85 8.72 11.72
N GLY A 21 -0.91 8.79 10.78
CA GLY A 21 0.48 9.11 11.06
C GLY A 21 0.66 10.46 11.76
N SER A 22 -0.08 11.48 11.32
CA SER A 22 -0.02 12.81 11.93
C SER A 22 -0.55 12.80 13.35
N PHE A 23 -1.75 12.28 13.58
CA PHE A 23 -2.34 12.23 14.92
C PHE A 23 -1.51 11.40 15.88
N LEU A 24 -1.03 10.22 15.46
CA LEU A 24 -0.14 9.39 16.28
C LEU A 24 1.15 10.12 16.65
N LEU A 25 1.78 10.81 15.70
CA LEU A 25 2.96 11.59 16.01
C LEU A 25 2.66 12.70 17.02
N TYR A 26 1.51 13.39 16.93
CA TYR A 26 1.13 14.43 17.90
C TYR A 26 0.80 13.92 19.31
N ILE A 27 0.54 12.62 19.47
CA ILE A 27 0.46 11.95 20.77
C ILE A 27 1.87 11.77 21.37
N ILE A 28 2.88 11.52 20.55
CA ILE A 28 4.26 11.29 21.01
C ILE A 28 4.89 12.59 21.56
N PRO A 29 5.54 12.55 22.74
CA PRO A 29 6.24 13.71 23.30
C PRO A 29 7.25 14.32 22.33
N ALA A 30 7.33 15.66 22.32
CA ALA A 30 8.19 16.41 21.37
C ALA A 30 9.67 16.05 21.48
N HIS A 31 10.16 15.62 22.65
CA HIS A 31 11.55 15.21 22.84
C HIS A 31 11.88 13.82 22.27
N SER A 32 10.88 13.06 21.80
CA SER A 32 11.01 11.68 21.30
C SER A 32 10.80 11.57 19.78
N ARG A 33 10.56 12.69 19.10
CA ARG A 33 10.37 12.77 17.65
C ARG A 33 11.09 14.00 17.08
N PRO A 34 11.41 14.03 15.78
CA PRO A 34 11.89 15.25 15.14
C PRO A 34 10.84 16.36 15.20
N GLU A 35 11.31 17.61 15.15
CA GLU A 35 10.39 18.74 15.01
C GLU A 35 9.69 18.63 13.65
N MET A 36 8.36 18.72 13.69
CA MET A 36 7.51 18.53 12.53
C MET A 36 6.40 19.57 12.54
N ASN A 37 5.94 19.94 11.34
CA ASN A 37 4.80 20.82 11.18
C ASN A 37 3.95 20.33 10.02
N VAL A 38 2.94 19.55 10.35
CA VAL A 38 1.85 19.22 9.43
C VAL A 38 0.89 20.41 9.40
N PRO A 39 0.65 21.06 8.25
CA PRO A 39 -0.36 22.11 8.14
C PRO A 39 -1.77 21.56 8.37
N LYS A 40 -2.68 22.35 8.97
CA LYS A 40 -4.10 21.95 9.09
C LYS A 40 -4.73 21.61 7.74
N GLY A 41 -4.41 22.39 6.71
CA GLY A 41 -4.91 22.18 5.35
C GLY A 41 -4.56 20.80 4.79
N VAL A 42 -3.42 20.20 5.17
CA VAL A 42 -3.06 18.84 4.73
C VAL A 42 -3.98 17.79 5.36
N LEU A 43 -4.29 17.90 6.64
CA LEU A 43 -5.23 16.98 7.29
C LEU A 43 -6.65 17.18 6.78
N MET A 44 -7.07 18.43 6.55
CA MET A 44 -8.36 18.76 5.93
C MET A 44 -8.47 18.16 4.53
N ALA A 45 -7.43 18.32 3.70
CA ALA A 45 -7.37 17.73 2.37
C ALA A 45 -7.38 16.20 2.42
N ALA A 46 -6.66 15.58 3.37
CA ALA A 46 -6.68 14.13 3.55
C ALA A 46 -8.07 13.63 3.97
N THR A 47 -8.75 14.30 4.91
CA THR A 47 -10.09 13.93 5.35
C THR A 47 -11.14 14.13 4.25
N GLY A 48 -11.09 15.26 3.53
CA GLY A 48 -11.95 15.49 2.36
C GLY A 48 -11.66 14.51 1.23
N GLY A 49 -10.38 14.17 1.04
CA GLY A 49 -9.92 13.12 0.13
C GLY A 49 -10.51 11.76 0.48
N ILE A 50 -10.56 11.36 1.75
CA ILE A 50 -11.22 10.12 2.16
C ILE A 50 -12.70 10.12 1.75
N ALA A 51 -13.44 11.18 2.05
CA ALA A 51 -14.86 11.29 1.70
C ALA A 51 -15.11 11.18 0.18
N PHE A 52 -14.27 11.83 -0.63
CA PHE A 52 -14.41 11.85 -2.08
C PHE A 52 -13.87 10.59 -2.77
N LEU A 53 -12.66 10.16 -2.45
CA LEU A 53 -11.98 9.05 -3.11
C LEU A 53 -12.61 7.69 -2.76
N SER A 54 -13.15 7.53 -1.55
CA SER A 54 -13.92 6.33 -1.18
C SER A 54 -15.25 6.20 -1.93
N PHE A 55 -15.73 7.25 -2.60
CA PHE A 55 -16.90 7.17 -3.48
C PHE A 55 -16.59 6.49 -4.81
N VAL A 56 -15.33 6.47 -5.26
CA VAL A 56 -14.98 5.97 -6.59
C VAL A 56 -15.37 4.50 -6.79
N PRO A 57 -15.14 3.56 -5.86
CA PRO A 57 -15.65 2.19 -5.98
C PRO A 57 -17.18 2.13 -6.10
N VAL A 58 -17.91 2.97 -5.34
CA VAL A 58 -19.38 3.05 -5.41
C VAL A 58 -19.83 3.54 -6.79
N LEU A 59 -19.17 4.58 -7.32
CA LEU A 59 -19.44 5.11 -8.65
C LEU A 59 -19.18 4.07 -9.74
N LEU A 60 -18.06 3.32 -9.65
CA LEU A 60 -17.75 2.27 -10.61
C LEU A 60 -18.82 1.17 -10.61
N LEU A 61 -19.33 0.79 -9.43
CA LEU A 61 -20.42 -0.18 -9.32
C LEU A 61 -21.73 0.34 -9.92
N ILE A 62 -22.08 1.61 -9.67
CA ILE A 62 -23.27 2.23 -10.28
C ILE A 62 -23.13 2.24 -11.80
N LEU A 63 -21.97 2.65 -12.32
CA LEU A 63 -21.71 2.69 -13.76
C LEU A 63 -21.64 1.30 -14.40
N HIS A 64 -21.42 0.24 -13.61
CA HIS A 64 -21.47 -1.12 -14.10
C HIS A 64 -22.92 -1.65 -14.17
N LEU A 65 -23.77 -1.29 -13.22
CA LEU A 65 -25.13 -1.84 -13.07
C LEU A 65 -26.25 -0.96 -13.66
N TYR A 66 -25.96 0.27 -14.11
CA TYR A 66 -27.03 1.18 -14.56
C TYR A 66 -27.70 0.77 -15.88
N GLU A 67 -27.01 -0.01 -16.71
CA GLU A 67 -27.51 -0.43 -18.03
C GLU A 67 -28.71 -1.39 -17.90
N ASP A 68 -28.84 -2.10 -16.78
CA ASP A 68 -29.87 -3.11 -16.58
C ASP A 68 -31.22 -2.55 -16.06
N ILE A 69 -31.18 -1.56 -15.16
CA ILE A 69 -32.36 -1.13 -14.38
C ILE A 69 -32.58 0.40 -14.33
N GLY A 70 -31.72 1.18 -14.98
CA GLY A 70 -31.81 2.64 -15.03
C GLY A 70 -31.03 3.35 -13.91
N PHE A 71 -30.43 4.51 -14.24
CA PHE A 71 -29.47 5.21 -13.37
C PHE A 71 -30.02 5.54 -11.97
N PHE A 72 -31.25 6.04 -11.87
CA PHE A 72 -31.81 6.47 -10.58
C PHE A 72 -32.11 5.27 -9.67
N GLN A 73 -32.69 4.19 -10.21
CA GLN A 73 -32.90 2.96 -9.45
C GLN A 73 -31.58 2.35 -8.99
N THR A 74 -30.58 2.26 -9.86
CA THR A 74 -29.24 1.74 -9.52
C THR A 74 -28.58 2.58 -8.45
N LEU A 75 -28.62 3.92 -8.55
CA LEU A 75 -28.05 4.82 -7.55
C LEU A 75 -28.67 4.57 -6.16
N GLN A 76 -30.01 4.51 -6.09
CA GLN A 76 -30.71 4.28 -4.83
C GLN A 76 -30.40 2.89 -4.27
N SER A 77 -30.37 1.86 -5.11
CA SER A 77 -30.05 0.50 -4.67
C SER A 77 -28.62 0.42 -4.16
N VAL A 78 -27.62 0.85 -4.94
CA VAL A 78 -26.21 0.77 -4.54
C VAL A 78 -25.97 1.53 -3.24
N LEU A 79 -26.53 2.73 -3.07
CA LEU A 79 -26.30 3.54 -1.87
C LEU A 79 -26.94 2.97 -0.60
N PHE A 80 -28.15 2.42 -0.69
CA PHE A 80 -28.94 2.07 0.50
C PHE A 80 -29.06 0.57 0.75
N THR A 81 -28.80 -0.29 -0.23
CA THR A 81 -28.89 -1.75 -0.08
C THR A 81 -27.54 -2.45 -0.07
N PHE A 82 -26.56 -1.99 -0.87
CA PHE A 82 -25.25 -2.63 -0.96
C PHE A 82 -24.36 -2.21 0.22
N GLU A 83 -23.54 -3.13 0.74
CA GLU A 83 -22.61 -2.85 1.85
C GLU A 83 -21.62 -1.72 1.52
N VAL A 84 -21.13 -1.68 0.27
CA VAL A 84 -20.21 -0.63 -0.18
C VAL A 84 -20.85 0.77 -0.12
N GLY A 85 -22.13 0.90 -0.44
CA GLY A 85 -22.85 2.18 -0.37
C GLY A 85 -23.14 2.60 1.07
N LYS A 86 -23.63 1.67 1.90
CA LYS A 86 -23.87 1.91 3.34
C LYS A 86 -22.59 2.34 4.06
N ALA A 87 -21.48 1.66 3.79
CA ALA A 87 -20.18 2.01 4.35
C ALA A 87 -19.69 3.38 3.85
N TRP A 88 -19.86 3.69 2.55
CA TRP A 88 -19.49 5.00 2.02
C TRP A 88 -20.28 6.13 2.70
N ILE A 89 -21.59 5.98 2.90
CA ILE A 89 -22.40 6.97 3.64
C ILE A 89 -21.82 7.19 5.04
N PHE A 90 -21.52 6.11 5.76
CA PHE A 90 -20.90 6.19 7.08
C PHE A 90 -19.53 6.89 7.06
N ILE A 91 -18.66 6.51 6.11
CA ILE A 91 -17.34 7.13 5.89
C ILE A 91 -17.50 8.61 5.60
N TYR A 92 -18.42 8.98 4.71
CA TYR A 92 -18.68 10.37 4.34
C TYR A 92 -19.10 11.20 5.57
N LEU A 93 -20.06 10.71 6.36
CA LEU A 93 -20.52 11.40 7.56
C LEU A 93 -19.41 11.55 8.61
N LEU A 94 -18.68 10.47 8.89
CA LEU A 94 -17.61 10.49 9.88
C LEU A 94 -16.40 11.32 9.42
N ALA A 95 -16.07 11.29 8.13
CA ALA A 95 -15.02 12.13 7.55
C ALA A 95 -15.41 13.61 7.64
N ASN A 96 -16.66 13.98 7.34
CA ASN A 96 -17.12 15.37 7.52
C ASN A 96 -17.06 15.81 8.99
N LEU A 97 -17.45 14.96 9.94
CA LEU A 97 -17.30 15.24 11.37
C LEU A 97 -15.83 15.45 11.76
N LEU A 98 -14.93 14.58 11.29
CA LEU A 98 -13.49 14.71 11.52
C LEU A 98 -12.92 15.98 10.86
N PHE A 99 -13.42 16.36 9.68
CA PHE A 99 -13.02 17.59 9.00
C PHE A 99 -13.38 18.82 9.83
N ILE A 100 -14.63 18.92 10.30
CA ILE A 100 -15.10 19.99 11.18
C ILE A 100 -14.27 20.02 12.46
N PHE A 101 -13.99 18.86 13.05
CA PHE A 101 -13.13 18.73 14.22
C PHE A 101 -11.72 19.31 13.98
N ILE A 102 -11.08 19.01 12.85
CA ILE A 102 -9.74 19.54 12.50
C ILE A 102 -9.77 21.06 12.33
N VAL A 103 -10.86 21.62 11.78
CA VAL A 103 -11.03 23.06 11.62
C VAL A 103 -11.07 23.74 13.00
N TRP A 104 -11.97 23.30 13.86
CA TRP A 104 -12.24 23.96 15.14
C TRP A 104 -11.21 23.68 16.23
N PHE A 105 -10.66 22.46 16.29
CA PHE A 105 -9.71 22.07 17.33
C PHE A 105 -8.27 22.09 16.83
N ASP A 106 -7.35 22.54 17.68
CA ASP A 106 -5.92 22.50 17.38
C ASP A 106 -5.28 21.25 17.99
N TYR A 107 -5.15 20.21 17.16
CA TYR A 107 -4.55 18.93 17.52
C TYR A 107 -3.09 19.05 17.99
N LYS A 108 -2.42 20.18 17.78
CA LYS A 108 -1.04 20.42 18.22
C LYS A 108 -0.96 20.85 19.69
N LYS A 109 -2.05 21.39 20.25
CA LYS A 109 -2.06 22.00 21.60
C LYS A 109 -2.30 20.99 22.72
N LYS A 110 -3.15 19.99 22.50
CA LYS A 110 -3.53 18.98 23.51
C LYS A 110 -3.49 17.59 22.91
N ALA A 111 -2.80 16.66 23.57
CA ALA A 111 -2.72 15.26 23.15
C ALA A 111 -4.11 14.62 23.01
N LEU A 112 -5.08 14.99 23.86
CA LEU A 112 -6.46 14.52 23.78
C LEU A 112 -7.07 14.71 22.37
N TYR A 113 -6.83 15.85 21.72
CA TYR A 113 -7.37 16.09 20.38
C TYR A 113 -6.70 15.20 19.32
N ALA A 114 -5.42 14.89 19.50
CA ALA A 114 -4.72 13.94 18.66
C ALA A 114 -5.24 12.49 18.89
N TYR A 115 -5.54 12.10 20.12
CA TYR A 115 -6.21 10.82 20.41
C TYR A 115 -7.57 10.70 19.75
N ILE A 116 -8.41 11.73 19.85
CA ILE A 116 -9.73 11.76 19.19
C ILE A 116 -9.55 11.61 17.67
N GLY A 117 -8.65 12.39 17.06
CA GLY A 117 -8.37 12.29 15.62
C GLY A 117 -7.85 10.92 15.19
N ALA A 118 -6.94 10.32 15.96
CA ALA A 118 -6.43 8.97 15.70
C ALA A 118 -7.54 7.92 15.82
N PHE A 119 -8.38 8.02 16.84
CA PHE A 119 -9.53 7.13 17.04
C PHE A 119 -10.54 7.26 15.90
N SER A 120 -10.93 8.47 15.51
CA SER A 120 -11.82 8.69 14.36
C SER A 120 -11.22 8.14 13.05
N SER A 121 -9.91 8.30 12.85
CA SER A 121 -9.21 7.73 11.68
C SER A 121 -9.23 6.19 11.70
N PHE A 122 -9.09 5.59 12.88
CA PHE A 122 -9.21 4.14 13.05
C PHE A 122 -10.63 3.64 12.76
N VAL A 123 -11.67 4.33 13.23
CA VAL A 123 -13.06 3.97 12.91
C VAL A 123 -13.34 4.07 11.40
N LEU A 124 -12.78 5.07 10.71
CA LEU A 124 -12.84 5.14 9.24
C LEU A 124 -12.13 3.94 8.57
N ILE A 125 -11.01 3.47 9.11
CA ILE A 125 -10.33 2.25 8.62
C ILE A 125 -11.22 1.02 8.79
N LEU A 126 -11.91 0.87 9.92
CA LEU A 126 -12.87 -0.23 10.13
C LEU A 126 -14.01 -0.18 9.10
N ALA A 127 -14.53 1.01 8.77
CA ALA A 127 -15.57 1.15 7.77
C ALA A 127 -15.12 0.73 6.35
N ILE A 128 -13.86 1.00 5.99
CA ILE A 128 -13.25 0.48 4.76
C ILE A 128 -13.12 -1.04 4.80
N GLY A 129 -12.67 -1.59 5.94
CA GLY A 129 -12.59 -3.04 6.13
C GLY A 129 -13.95 -3.73 5.97
N TRP A 130 -15.02 -3.12 6.49
CA TRP A 130 -16.38 -3.64 6.41
C TRP A 130 -16.92 -3.70 4.98
N SER A 131 -16.60 -2.71 4.14
CA SER A 131 -17.03 -2.68 2.74
C SER A 131 -16.06 -3.38 1.78
N SER A 132 -15.08 -4.09 2.30
CA SER A 132 -14.04 -4.66 1.47
C SER A 132 -14.46 -5.96 0.79
N HIS A 133 -13.81 -6.25 -0.34
CA HIS A 133 -14.02 -7.50 -1.08
C HIS A 133 -13.81 -8.74 -0.20
N ALA A 134 -12.76 -8.76 0.64
CA ALA A 134 -12.54 -9.84 1.59
C ALA A 134 -13.72 -10.03 2.55
N SER A 135 -14.32 -8.95 3.07
CA SER A 135 -15.50 -9.01 3.94
C SER A 135 -16.78 -9.42 3.20
N SER A 136 -16.82 -9.31 1.87
CA SER A 136 -17.94 -9.83 1.08
C SER A 136 -17.85 -11.35 0.86
N LEU A 137 -16.64 -11.90 0.88
CA LEU A 137 -16.37 -13.33 0.74
C LEU A 137 -16.51 -14.02 2.10
N GLU A 138 -15.75 -13.54 3.09
CA GLU A 138 -15.74 -14.05 4.45
C GLU A 138 -16.02 -12.90 5.43
N PRO A 139 -17.27 -12.72 5.91
CA PRO A 139 -17.69 -11.51 6.62
C PRO A 139 -16.84 -11.13 7.82
N LEU A 140 -16.55 -12.06 8.71
CA LEU A 140 -15.79 -11.76 9.94
C LEU A 140 -14.28 -11.79 9.67
N GLU A 141 -13.78 -12.86 9.06
CA GLU A 141 -12.34 -13.05 8.85
C GLU A 141 -11.79 -12.02 7.85
N GLY A 142 -12.51 -11.76 6.76
CA GLY A 142 -12.16 -10.74 5.77
C GLY A 142 -12.17 -9.33 6.36
N PHE A 143 -13.18 -8.99 7.17
CA PHE A 143 -13.22 -7.72 7.90
C PHE A 143 -12.00 -7.55 8.83
N LEU A 144 -11.72 -8.57 9.65
CA LEU A 144 -10.62 -8.51 10.62
C LEU A 144 -9.26 -8.48 9.92
N ALA A 145 -9.04 -9.34 8.94
CA ALA A 145 -7.80 -9.40 8.18
C ALA A 145 -7.53 -8.08 7.45
N HIS A 146 -8.52 -7.52 6.77
CA HIS A 146 -8.35 -6.25 6.06
C HIS A 146 -8.17 -5.08 7.02
N SER A 147 -8.99 -4.97 8.06
CA SER A 147 -8.86 -3.91 9.05
C SER A 147 -7.50 -3.93 9.74
N ALA A 148 -7.01 -5.13 10.11
CA ALA A 148 -5.69 -5.30 10.70
C ALA A 148 -4.57 -4.93 9.70
N HIS A 149 -4.66 -5.41 8.46
CA HIS A 149 -3.72 -5.09 7.39
C HIS A 149 -3.62 -3.58 7.17
N PHE A 150 -4.76 -2.94 6.94
CA PHE A 150 -4.82 -1.53 6.60
C PHE A 150 -4.44 -0.64 7.77
N THR A 151 -4.79 -1.02 9.01
CA THR A 151 -4.31 -0.33 10.22
C THR A 151 -2.79 -0.42 10.34
N ALA A 152 -2.21 -1.62 10.23
CA ALA A 152 -0.78 -1.82 10.35
C ALA A 152 -0.01 -1.00 9.30
N VAL A 153 -0.49 -1.00 8.05
CA VAL A 153 0.04 -0.18 6.96
C VAL A 153 -0.08 1.31 7.29
N CYS A 154 -1.25 1.81 7.66
CA CYS A 154 -1.46 3.23 7.94
C CYS A 154 -0.65 3.74 9.14
N VAL A 155 -0.43 2.91 10.18
CA VAL A 155 0.41 3.26 11.33
C VAL A 155 1.87 3.37 10.90
N TRP A 156 2.42 2.32 10.30
CA TRP A 156 3.83 2.29 9.91
C TRP A 156 4.14 3.32 8.83
N VAL A 157 3.43 3.26 7.72
CA VAL A 157 3.64 4.13 6.56
C VAL A 157 3.26 5.56 6.88
N GLY A 158 2.18 5.78 7.62
CA GLY A 158 1.74 7.11 8.01
C GLY A 158 2.79 7.85 8.82
N ILE A 159 3.34 7.21 9.86
CA ILE A 159 4.40 7.82 10.68
C ILE A 159 5.65 8.08 9.83
N LEU A 160 6.07 7.10 9.03
CA LEU A 160 7.23 7.24 8.13
C LEU A 160 7.05 8.39 7.14
N PHE A 161 5.90 8.47 6.48
CA PHE A 161 5.58 9.47 5.48
C PHE A 161 5.56 10.86 6.14
N VAL A 162 4.86 11.01 7.26
CA VAL A 162 4.73 12.30 7.93
C VAL A 162 6.09 12.82 8.40
N VAL A 163 6.94 11.97 8.99
CA VAL A 163 8.31 12.35 9.37
C VAL A 163 9.16 12.69 8.14
N SER A 164 9.05 11.92 7.06
CA SER A 164 9.88 12.14 5.86
C SER A 164 9.61 13.48 5.18
N TRP A 165 8.33 13.89 5.13
CA TRP A 165 7.90 15.03 4.35
C TRP A 165 7.63 16.29 5.18
N PHE A 166 7.22 16.16 6.44
CA PHE A 166 6.83 17.29 7.29
C PHE A 166 7.78 17.59 8.46
N SER A 167 8.88 16.84 8.64
CA SER A 167 9.92 17.21 9.60
C SER A 167 10.70 18.44 9.14
N LYS A 168 10.81 19.45 10.01
CA LYS A 168 11.58 20.67 9.77
C LYS A 168 13.08 20.46 9.93
N ASN A 169 13.46 19.58 10.84
CA ASN A 169 14.85 19.24 11.13
C ASN A 169 15.01 17.73 11.40
N TYR A 170 16.20 17.32 11.79
CA TYR A 170 16.55 15.94 12.17
C TYR A 170 16.99 15.83 13.63
N SER A 171 16.51 16.75 14.48
CA SER A 171 16.70 16.65 15.93
C SER A 171 15.99 15.41 16.49
N ASN A 172 16.48 14.86 17.61
CA ASN A 172 15.90 13.67 18.27
C ASN A 172 15.74 12.42 17.39
N TRP A 173 16.36 12.35 16.21
CA TRP A 173 16.14 11.24 15.26
C TRP A 173 16.49 9.86 15.84
N ILE A 174 17.55 9.78 16.65
CA ILE A 174 17.91 8.54 17.34
C ILE A 174 16.81 8.11 18.32
N LYS A 175 16.20 9.05 19.05
CA LYS A 175 15.08 8.75 19.97
C LYS A 175 13.85 8.31 19.19
N PHE A 176 13.57 8.95 18.05
CA PHE A 176 12.52 8.53 17.13
C PHE A 176 12.73 7.08 16.68
N LEU A 177 13.90 6.74 16.14
CA LEU A 177 14.20 5.39 15.68
C LEU A 177 14.13 4.34 16.81
N LYS A 178 14.44 4.70 18.07
CA LYS A 178 14.37 3.77 19.20
C LYS A 178 12.96 3.21 19.45
N TRP A 179 11.92 4.02 19.34
CA TRP A 179 10.54 3.56 19.53
C TRP A 179 9.86 3.21 18.21
N PHE A 180 10.16 3.93 17.13
CA PHE A 180 9.51 3.70 15.84
C PHE A 180 9.97 2.39 15.19
N THR A 181 11.23 1.99 15.34
CA THR A 181 11.72 0.74 14.70
C THR A 181 10.97 -0.49 15.24
N PRO A 182 10.79 -0.70 16.56
CA PRO A 182 9.92 -1.76 17.07
C PRO A 182 8.47 -1.69 16.56
N VAL A 183 7.87 -0.49 16.53
CA VAL A 183 6.50 -0.31 16.00
C VAL A 183 6.42 -0.71 14.53
N ALA A 184 7.38 -0.27 13.70
CA ALA A 184 7.46 -0.60 12.29
C ALA A 184 7.63 -2.11 12.07
N LEU A 185 8.43 -2.80 12.88
CA LEU A 185 8.59 -4.26 12.79
C LEU A 185 7.29 -5.00 13.14
N VAL A 186 6.59 -4.57 14.19
CA VAL A 186 5.28 -5.15 14.56
C VAL A 186 4.27 -4.92 13.44
N CYS A 187 4.17 -3.70 12.92
CA CYS A 187 3.30 -3.39 11.80
C CYS A 187 3.65 -4.22 10.55
N LEU A 188 4.93 -4.33 10.19
CA LEU A 188 5.38 -5.15 9.07
C LEU A 188 4.98 -6.62 9.25
N PHE A 189 5.15 -7.18 10.45
CA PHE A 189 4.71 -8.53 10.77
C PHE A 189 3.20 -8.71 10.55
N PHE A 190 2.39 -7.81 11.11
CA PHE A 190 0.93 -7.84 10.91
C PHE A 190 0.55 -7.67 9.44
N THR A 191 1.19 -6.76 8.70
CA THR A 191 0.95 -6.53 7.27
C THR A 191 1.26 -7.78 6.44
N ILE A 192 2.37 -8.48 6.71
CA ILE A 192 2.72 -9.73 6.02
C ILE A 192 1.67 -10.80 6.34
N PHE A 193 1.40 -11.05 7.62
CA PHE A 193 0.50 -12.13 8.04
C PHE A 193 -0.94 -11.91 7.54
N SER A 194 -1.50 -10.73 7.78
CA SER A 194 -2.83 -10.38 7.27
C SER A 194 -2.86 -10.31 5.74
N GLY A 195 -1.77 -9.90 5.09
CA GLY A 195 -1.68 -9.87 3.63
C GLY A 195 -1.73 -11.27 3.01
N LEU A 196 -1.08 -12.25 3.63
CA LEU A 196 -1.16 -13.65 3.21
C LEU A 196 -2.57 -14.22 3.41
N ILE A 197 -3.23 -13.91 4.54
CA ILE A 197 -4.65 -14.30 4.75
C ILE A 197 -5.57 -13.65 3.71
N LEU A 198 -5.38 -12.37 3.41
CA LEU A 198 -6.17 -11.70 2.38
C LEU A 198 -5.98 -12.31 0.99
N MET A 199 -4.76 -12.78 0.70
CA MET A 199 -4.47 -13.47 -0.55
C MET A 199 -5.24 -14.79 -0.65
N THR A 200 -5.36 -15.56 0.43
CA THR A 200 -6.07 -16.86 0.41
C THR A 200 -7.56 -16.75 0.17
N PHE A 201 -8.17 -15.58 0.40
CA PHE A 201 -9.57 -15.37 0.02
C PHE A 201 -9.77 -15.25 -1.50
N VAL A 202 -8.69 -15.05 -2.26
CA VAL A 202 -8.77 -14.76 -3.70
C VAL A 202 -8.02 -15.79 -4.56
N VAL A 203 -6.86 -16.25 -4.11
CA VAL A 203 -6.01 -17.21 -4.83
C VAL A 203 -5.57 -18.30 -3.87
N ASP A 204 -5.77 -19.55 -4.26
CA ASP A 204 -5.19 -20.70 -3.57
C ASP A 204 -3.66 -20.69 -3.67
N PHE A 205 -2.97 -21.00 -2.57
CA PHE A 205 -1.50 -20.94 -2.52
C PHE A 205 -0.83 -21.81 -3.59
N ASN A 206 -1.43 -22.96 -3.92
CA ASN A 206 -0.90 -23.89 -4.92
C ASN A 206 -1.04 -23.35 -6.35
N GLU A 207 -2.00 -22.46 -6.58
CA GLU A 207 -2.32 -21.87 -7.87
C GLU A 207 -1.71 -20.47 -8.05
N TYR A 208 -0.90 -20.02 -7.08
CA TYR A 208 -0.31 -18.68 -7.11
C TYR A 208 0.49 -18.41 -8.39
N THR A 209 1.28 -19.39 -8.85
CA THR A 209 2.09 -19.26 -10.07
C THR A 209 1.22 -19.27 -11.32
N ASP A 210 0.16 -20.07 -11.33
CA ASP A 210 -0.80 -20.13 -12.43
C ASP A 210 -1.55 -18.80 -12.58
N SER A 211 -1.81 -18.12 -11.45
CA SER A 211 -2.45 -16.81 -11.44
C SER A 211 -1.64 -15.75 -12.20
N TRP A 212 -0.34 -15.96 -12.45
CA TRP A 212 0.50 -15.03 -13.20
C TRP A 212 0.05 -14.90 -14.66
N MET A 213 -0.73 -15.84 -15.19
CA MET A 213 -1.35 -15.64 -16.51
C MET A 213 -2.31 -14.45 -16.52
N LEU A 214 -2.93 -14.12 -15.38
CA LEU A 214 -3.92 -13.08 -15.20
C LEU A 214 -3.30 -11.76 -14.72
N SER A 215 -3.98 -10.64 -15.02
CA SER A 215 -3.52 -9.30 -14.61
C SER A 215 -3.43 -9.15 -13.10
N TYR A 216 -4.30 -9.85 -12.36
CA TYR A 216 -4.27 -9.92 -10.90
C TYR A 216 -2.96 -10.55 -10.40
N GLY A 217 -2.63 -11.77 -10.86
CA GLY A 217 -1.41 -12.46 -10.42
C GLY A 217 -0.13 -11.71 -10.81
N GLN A 218 -0.13 -11.03 -11.96
CA GLN A 218 0.98 -10.15 -12.35
C GLN A 218 1.17 -8.98 -11.36
N ALA A 219 0.09 -8.28 -11.00
CA ALA A 219 0.15 -7.21 -10.01
C ALA A 219 0.57 -7.74 -8.63
N LEU A 220 0.09 -8.92 -8.24
CA LEU A 220 0.45 -9.57 -6.99
C LEU A 220 1.94 -9.96 -6.96
N LEU A 221 2.48 -10.49 -8.06
CA LEU A 221 3.91 -10.78 -8.20
C LEU A 221 4.76 -9.53 -8.07
N VAL A 222 4.41 -8.45 -8.78
CA VAL A 222 5.12 -7.17 -8.70
C VAL A 222 5.08 -6.62 -7.27
N LYS A 223 3.95 -6.76 -6.56
CA LYS A 223 3.82 -6.38 -5.15
C LYS A 223 4.80 -7.17 -4.27
N HIS A 224 4.88 -8.49 -4.42
CA HIS A 224 5.84 -9.33 -3.69
C HIS A 224 7.29 -8.94 -3.98
N LEU A 225 7.64 -8.67 -5.25
CA LEU A 225 8.97 -8.21 -5.61
C LEU A 225 9.30 -6.84 -5.01
N LEU A 226 8.36 -5.88 -4.97
CA LEU A 226 8.55 -4.56 -4.36
C LEU A 226 8.73 -4.61 -2.83
N ILE A 227 8.19 -5.62 -2.15
CA ILE A 227 8.38 -5.80 -0.70
C ILE A 227 9.86 -6.02 -0.35
N ILE A 228 10.63 -6.68 -1.23
CA ILE A 228 12.05 -6.97 -1.00
C ILE A 228 12.90 -5.69 -0.85
N PRO A 229 12.94 -4.74 -1.82
CA PRO A 229 13.65 -3.49 -1.65
C PRO A 229 13.03 -2.60 -0.56
N LEU A 230 11.72 -2.70 -0.29
CA LEU A 230 11.11 -2.00 0.86
C LEU A 230 11.70 -2.48 2.20
N ILE A 231 11.78 -3.79 2.42
CA ILE A 231 12.41 -4.36 3.63
C ILE A 231 13.86 -3.89 3.72
N LEU A 232 14.57 -3.84 2.58
CA LEU A 232 15.93 -3.34 2.55
C LEU A 232 16.04 -1.87 2.98
N PHE A 233 15.14 -1.01 2.50
CA PHE A 233 15.04 0.38 2.96
C PHE A 233 14.71 0.47 4.45
N ALA A 234 13.80 -0.36 4.96
CA ALA A 234 13.47 -0.42 6.38
C ALA A 234 14.69 -0.82 7.22
N VAL A 235 15.52 -1.76 6.75
CA VAL A 235 16.79 -2.12 7.39
C VAL A 235 17.81 -0.97 7.35
N ILE A 236 17.95 -0.31 6.19
CA ILE A 236 18.84 0.85 6.04
C ILE A 236 18.42 1.96 7.03
N ASN A 237 17.14 2.32 7.07
CA ASN A 237 16.62 3.41 7.88
C ASN A 237 16.56 3.06 9.38
N GLY A 238 16.13 1.85 9.73
CA GLY A 238 16.01 1.41 11.13
C GLY A 238 17.35 1.09 11.79
N TRP A 239 18.28 0.49 11.06
CA TRP A 239 19.54 0.00 11.63
C TRP A 239 20.78 0.77 11.15
N LEU A 240 21.03 0.85 9.84
CA LEU A 240 22.28 1.43 9.33
C LEU A 240 22.36 2.95 9.57
N ILE A 241 21.27 3.68 9.34
CA ILE A 241 21.18 5.11 9.63
C ILE A 241 21.30 5.36 11.13
N ARG A 242 20.65 4.54 11.96
CA ARG A 242 20.81 4.63 13.43
C ARG A 242 22.27 4.52 13.84
N LYS A 243 23.01 3.53 13.31
CA LYS A 243 24.45 3.34 13.55
C LYS A 243 25.31 4.48 13.01
N LYS A 244 24.86 5.14 11.93
CA LYS A 244 25.57 6.29 11.34
C LYS A 244 25.37 7.55 12.17
N LEU A 245 24.15 7.80 12.65
CA LEU A 245 23.80 8.95 13.48
C LEU A 245 24.49 8.92 14.85
N THR A 246 24.74 7.73 15.42
CA THR A 246 25.52 7.62 16.67
C THR A 246 26.99 7.99 16.49
N LYS A 247 27.54 7.88 15.27
CA LYS A 247 28.92 8.29 14.95
C LYS A 247 29.02 9.72 14.42
N ASN A 248 27.98 10.20 13.73
CA ASN A 248 27.93 11.52 13.15
C ASN A 248 26.52 12.10 13.29
N ILE A 249 26.34 12.99 14.27
CA ILE A 249 25.06 13.63 14.59
C ILE A 249 24.58 14.60 13.49
N HIS A 250 25.47 15.04 12.59
CA HIS A 250 25.14 15.94 11.49
C HIS A 250 24.68 15.22 10.22
N PHE A 251 24.64 13.88 10.21
CA PHE A 251 24.11 13.14 9.07
C PHE A 251 22.61 13.41 8.90
N ASN A 252 22.18 13.80 7.70
CA ASN A 252 20.78 14.04 7.39
C ASN A 252 20.08 12.74 6.94
N PRO A 253 19.15 12.18 7.73
CA PRO A 253 18.47 10.92 7.41
C PRO A 253 17.27 11.10 6.47
N LYS A 254 16.74 12.32 6.31
CA LYS A 254 15.48 12.57 5.58
C LYS A 254 15.46 12.05 4.14
N PRO A 255 16.53 12.16 3.32
CA PRO A 255 16.48 11.65 1.95
C PRO A 255 16.20 10.15 1.87
N TRP A 256 16.66 9.38 2.86
CA TRP A 256 16.49 7.93 2.88
C TRP A 256 15.11 7.49 3.34
N THR A 257 14.51 8.19 4.31
CA THR A 257 13.12 7.93 4.68
C THR A 257 12.14 8.40 3.61
N LYS A 258 12.48 9.46 2.86
CA LYS A 258 11.74 9.84 1.65
C LYS A 258 11.79 8.74 0.58
N ALA A 259 12.97 8.19 0.30
CA ALA A 259 13.11 7.07 -0.66
C ALA A 259 12.27 5.85 -0.23
N GLU A 260 12.31 5.46 1.05
CA GLU A 260 11.44 4.42 1.60
C GLU A 260 9.95 4.76 1.41
N SER A 261 9.53 5.98 1.73
CA SER A 261 8.13 6.39 1.57
C SER A 261 7.65 6.40 0.11
N ILE A 262 8.52 6.71 -0.85
CA ILE A 262 8.20 6.66 -2.29
C ILE A 262 8.11 5.20 -2.76
N MET A 263 8.96 4.32 -2.25
CA MET A 263 8.86 2.87 -2.50
C MET A 263 7.51 2.33 -2.01
N VAL A 264 7.07 2.74 -0.82
CA VAL A 264 5.74 2.39 -0.31
C VAL A 264 4.61 2.93 -1.18
N LEU A 265 4.69 4.18 -1.65
CA LEU A 265 3.69 4.71 -2.58
C LEU A 265 3.58 3.87 -3.87
N THR A 266 4.70 3.36 -4.37
CA THR A 266 4.72 2.45 -5.52
C THR A 266 3.97 1.16 -5.21
N ILE A 267 4.15 0.61 -4.00
CA ILE A 267 3.40 -0.56 -3.52
C ILE A 267 1.90 -0.28 -3.38
N PHE A 268 1.51 0.92 -2.92
CA PHE A 268 0.10 1.33 -2.88
C PHE A 268 -0.50 1.37 -4.29
N SER A 269 0.22 1.90 -5.28
CA SER A 269 -0.24 1.91 -6.67
C SER A 269 -0.39 0.51 -7.26
N VAL A 270 0.54 -0.40 -6.98
CA VAL A 270 0.42 -1.79 -7.43
C VAL A 270 -0.71 -2.52 -6.69
N THR A 271 -0.91 -2.24 -5.40
CA THR A 271 -2.03 -2.79 -4.63
C THR A 271 -3.38 -2.26 -5.14
N ALA A 272 -3.45 -1.00 -5.53
CA ALA A 272 -4.63 -0.42 -6.16
C ALA A 272 -4.88 -1.03 -7.56
N ALA A 273 -3.83 -1.28 -8.34
CA ALA A 273 -3.96 -2.02 -9.61
C ALA A 273 -4.46 -3.45 -9.39
N LEU A 274 -3.99 -4.11 -8.33
CA LEU A 274 -4.47 -5.44 -7.92
C LEU A 274 -5.96 -5.40 -7.55
N GLY A 275 -6.41 -4.42 -6.77
CA GLY A 275 -7.81 -4.26 -6.36
C GLY A 275 -8.78 -3.96 -7.50
N GLN A 276 -8.26 -3.44 -8.62
CA GLN A 276 -9.04 -3.15 -9.83
C GLN A 276 -9.00 -4.29 -10.87
N ALA A 277 -8.18 -5.32 -10.65
CA ALA A 277 -8.11 -6.49 -11.52
C ALA A 277 -9.18 -7.52 -11.12
N ALA A 278 -9.67 -8.30 -12.09
CA ALA A 278 -10.60 -9.38 -11.82
C ALA A 278 -9.97 -10.41 -10.86
N PRO A 279 -10.59 -10.69 -9.70
CA PRO A 279 -10.06 -11.64 -8.74
C PRO A 279 -10.14 -13.07 -9.31
N PRO A 280 -9.03 -13.82 -9.33
CA PRO A 280 -8.98 -15.17 -9.88
C PRO A 280 -9.44 -16.24 -8.87
N HIS A 281 -10.70 -16.19 -8.43
CA HIS A 281 -11.26 -17.22 -7.54
C HIS A 281 -11.18 -18.62 -8.16
N ASP A 282 -11.38 -18.68 -9.48
CA ASP A 282 -11.11 -19.84 -10.31
C ASP A 282 -10.37 -19.34 -11.56
N ILE A 283 -9.14 -19.82 -11.74
CA ILE A 283 -8.22 -19.29 -12.76
C ILE A 283 -8.73 -19.61 -14.16
N GLU A 284 -9.21 -20.83 -14.41
CA GLU A 284 -9.67 -21.27 -15.73
C GLU A 284 -10.88 -20.46 -16.20
N THR A 285 -11.90 -20.32 -15.36
CA THR A 285 -13.11 -19.53 -15.65
C THR A 285 -12.78 -18.05 -15.83
N THR A 286 -11.85 -17.50 -15.05
CA THR A 286 -11.41 -16.11 -15.20
C THR A 286 -10.63 -15.91 -16.50
N LEU A 287 -9.78 -16.85 -16.89
CA LEU A 287 -9.09 -16.84 -18.19
C LEU A 287 -10.05 -16.97 -19.37
N ASN A 288 -11.10 -17.78 -19.25
CA ASN A 288 -12.12 -17.93 -20.28
C ASN A 288 -12.97 -16.66 -20.47
N SER A 289 -13.21 -15.89 -19.41
CA SER A 289 -14.05 -14.69 -19.44
C SER A 289 -13.28 -13.41 -19.79
N VAL A 290 -12.10 -13.21 -19.19
CA VAL A 290 -11.31 -11.97 -19.33
C VAL A 290 -10.08 -12.14 -20.23
N GLY A 291 -9.62 -13.37 -20.43
CA GLY A 291 -8.41 -13.68 -21.17
C GLY A 291 -7.12 -13.51 -20.36
N ALA A 292 -6.02 -14.01 -20.91
CA ALA A 292 -4.69 -13.81 -20.35
C ALA A 292 -4.26 -12.33 -20.39
N SER A 293 -3.44 -11.93 -19.42
CA SER A 293 -2.95 -10.56 -19.34
C SER A 293 -2.07 -10.19 -20.54
N LYS A 294 -2.15 -8.93 -20.98
CA LYS A 294 -1.30 -8.42 -22.08
C LYS A 294 0.19 -8.51 -21.77
N LEU A 295 0.57 -8.36 -20.49
CA LEU A 295 1.96 -8.51 -20.07
C LEU A 295 2.43 -9.96 -20.24
N PHE A 296 1.61 -10.93 -19.81
CA PHE A 296 1.91 -12.34 -19.98
C PHE A 296 2.02 -12.71 -21.46
N THR A 297 1.01 -12.40 -22.28
CA THR A 297 0.99 -12.77 -23.70
C THR A 297 2.05 -12.06 -24.54
N SER A 298 2.60 -10.93 -24.06
CA SER A 298 3.74 -10.27 -24.73
C SER A 298 5.09 -10.96 -24.48
N MET A 299 5.20 -11.72 -23.40
CA MET A 299 6.47 -12.37 -22.98
C MET A 299 6.45 -13.87 -23.25
N TYR A 300 5.30 -14.52 -23.04
CA TYR A 300 5.12 -15.94 -23.28
C TYR A 300 4.94 -16.19 -24.78
N GLN A 301 5.85 -16.97 -25.37
CA GLN A 301 5.87 -17.27 -26.80
C GLN A 301 5.16 -18.58 -27.17
N GLY A 302 4.68 -19.33 -26.16
CA GLY A 302 3.95 -20.58 -26.36
C GLY A 302 2.48 -20.38 -26.74
N ASN A 303 1.82 -21.48 -27.07
CA ASN A 303 0.37 -21.48 -27.29
C ASN A 303 -0.34 -21.45 -25.94
N PHE A 304 -0.99 -20.33 -25.64
CA PHE A 304 -1.79 -20.18 -24.42
C PHE A 304 -3.07 -21.02 -24.49
N GLN A 305 -3.33 -21.79 -23.43
CA GLN A 305 -4.58 -22.50 -23.21
C GLN A 305 -5.05 -22.24 -21.76
N PRO A 306 -6.34 -21.97 -21.50
CA PRO A 306 -6.83 -21.67 -20.15
C PRO A 306 -6.55 -22.73 -19.08
N GLN A 307 -6.38 -24.00 -19.48
CA GLN A 307 -6.11 -25.13 -18.59
C GLN A 307 -4.61 -25.37 -18.33
N MET A 308 -3.72 -24.53 -18.89
CA MET A 308 -2.29 -24.72 -18.72
C MET A 308 -1.87 -24.42 -17.26
N THR A 309 -0.90 -25.18 -16.77
CA THR A 309 -0.21 -24.88 -15.52
C THR A 309 1.12 -24.25 -15.80
N VAL A 310 1.51 -23.27 -15.00
CA VAL A 310 2.77 -22.54 -15.16
C VAL A 310 3.91 -23.42 -14.67
N GLN A 311 4.77 -23.84 -15.60
CA GLN A 311 6.01 -24.54 -15.29
C GLN A 311 7.21 -23.63 -15.47
N PHE A 312 8.29 -23.88 -14.73
CA PHE A 312 9.50 -23.08 -14.78
C PHE A 312 10.66 -23.85 -15.40
N GLU A 313 11.26 -23.25 -16.43
CA GLU A 313 12.52 -23.69 -17.02
C GLU A 313 13.56 -22.57 -16.91
N LEU A 314 14.72 -22.89 -16.32
CA LEU A 314 15.84 -21.96 -16.26
C LEU A 314 16.57 -21.94 -17.60
N ASN A 315 16.41 -20.85 -18.34
CA ASN A 315 17.17 -20.57 -19.56
C ASN A 315 18.24 -19.50 -19.30
N LEU A 316 19.13 -19.32 -20.27
CA LEU A 316 20.25 -18.37 -20.15
C LEU A 316 19.78 -16.94 -19.89
N ALA A 317 18.66 -16.53 -20.51
CA ALA A 317 18.11 -15.20 -20.36
C ALA A 317 17.57 -14.98 -18.93
N SER A 318 16.74 -15.89 -18.42
CA SER A 318 16.23 -15.82 -17.05
C SER A 318 17.38 -15.85 -16.04
N MET A 319 18.34 -16.78 -16.17
CA MET A 319 19.52 -16.82 -15.29
C MET A 319 20.31 -15.50 -15.28
N SER A 320 20.54 -14.89 -16.45
CA SER A 320 21.26 -13.61 -16.54
C SER A 320 20.51 -12.48 -15.81
N LEU A 321 19.18 -12.45 -15.90
CA LEU A 321 18.34 -11.47 -15.23
C LEU A 321 18.25 -11.69 -13.72
N ILE A 322 18.29 -12.94 -13.23
CA ILE A 322 18.42 -13.24 -11.79
C ILE A 322 19.71 -12.63 -11.25
N VAL A 323 20.85 -12.88 -11.92
CA VAL A 323 22.15 -12.35 -11.51
C VAL A 323 22.12 -10.82 -11.49
N LEU A 324 21.52 -10.20 -12.52
CA LEU A 324 21.38 -8.75 -12.60
C LEU A 324 20.48 -8.19 -11.48
N ALA A 325 19.36 -8.85 -11.18
CA ALA A 325 18.48 -8.46 -10.08
C ALA A 325 19.24 -8.50 -8.74
N ILE A 326 19.94 -9.60 -8.44
CA ILE A 326 20.75 -9.72 -7.22
C ILE A 326 21.80 -8.60 -7.16
N LEU A 327 22.46 -8.29 -8.28
CA LEU A 327 23.43 -7.20 -8.36
C LEU A 327 22.79 -5.84 -8.03
N PHE A 328 21.61 -5.53 -8.56
CA PHE A 328 20.88 -4.30 -8.21
C PHE A 328 20.49 -4.24 -6.72
N LEU A 329 20.09 -5.36 -6.13
CA LEU A 329 19.83 -5.45 -4.69
C LEU A 329 21.09 -5.11 -3.88
N VAL A 330 22.24 -5.69 -4.24
CA VAL A 330 23.54 -5.41 -3.59
C VAL A 330 23.94 -3.94 -3.78
N LEU A 331 23.74 -3.38 -4.97
CA LEU A 331 24.02 -1.97 -5.26
C LEU A 331 23.14 -1.01 -4.45
N THR A 332 21.94 -1.43 -4.04
CA THR A 332 21.07 -0.66 -3.14
C THR A 332 21.74 -0.47 -1.76
N ILE A 333 22.42 -1.50 -1.23
CA ILE A 333 23.20 -1.37 0.01
C ILE A 333 24.51 -0.63 -0.24
N PHE A 334 25.20 -0.96 -1.33
CA PHE A 334 26.50 -0.38 -1.64
C PHE A 334 26.43 1.12 -1.85
N SER A 335 25.36 1.62 -2.49
CA SER A 335 25.09 3.05 -2.64
C SER A 335 24.97 3.77 -1.29
N PHE A 336 24.34 3.15 -0.27
CA PHE A 336 24.35 3.69 1.09
C PHE A 336 25.77 3.75 1.69
N ILE A 337 26.54 2.67 1.57
CA ILE A 337 27.90 2.56 2.11
C ILE A 337 28.83 3.60 1.47
N LYS A 338 28.75 3.76 0.14
CA LYS A 338 29.54 4.73 -0.64
C LYS A 338 28.99 6.15 -0.59
N LYS A 339 27.98 6.43 0.24
CA LYS A 339 27.39 7.76 0.43
C LYS A 339 26.79 8.35 -0.86
N ALA A 340 26.33 7.50 -1.78
CA ALA A 340 25.59 7.95 -2.95
C ALA A 340 24.23 8.55 -2.55
N PRO A 341 23.58 9.34 -3.41
CA PRO A 341 22.24 9.87 -3.16
C PRO A 341 21.22 8.74 -2.95
N ALA A 342 20.27 8.93 -2.04
CA ALA A 342 19.21 7.93 -1.78
C ALA A 342 18.36 7.61 -3.02
N ALA A 343 18.28 8.55 -3.97
CA ALA A 343 17.63 8.33 -5.26
C ALA A 343 18.29 7.20 -6.07
N MET A 344 19.62 7.05 -5.98
CA MET A 344 20.33 5.96 -6.64
C MET A 344 19.89 4.60 -6.08
N SER A 345 19.80 4.48 -4.74
CA SER A 345 19.30 3.26 -4.09
C SER A 345 17.85 2.96 -4.48
N PHE A 346 17.02 4.00 -4.63
CA PHE A 346 15.64 3.83 -5.11
C PHE A 346 15.60 3.27 -6.53
N VAL A 347 16.38 3.85 -7.45
CA VAL A 347 16.48 3.37 -8.84
C VAL A 347 16.99 1.93 -8.89
N MET A 348 18.02 1.58 -8.11
CA MET A 348 18.51 0.19 -8.01
C MET A 348 17.42 -0.76 -7.49
N GLY A 349 16.63 -0.35 -6.50
CA GLY A 349 15.49 -1.13 -6.02
C GLY A 349 14.41 -1.36 -7.07
N VAL A 350 14.11 -0.35 -7.90
CA VAL A 350 13.16 -0.48 -9.03
C VAL A 350 13.72 -1.41 -10.12
N LEU A 351 15.00 -1.28 -10.44
CA LEU A 351 15.66 -2.15 -11.42
C LEU A 351 15.72 -3.61 -10.94
N PHE A 352 15.89 -3.85 -9.64
CA PHE A 352 15.74 -5.19 -9.05
C PHE A 352 14.36 -5.78 -9.36
N VAL A 353 13.29 -5.01 -9.13
CA VAL A 353 11.92 -5.48 -9.40
C VAL A 353 11.72 -5.77 -10.89
N PHE A 354 12.18 -4.87 -11.75
CA PHE A 354 12.06 -5.04 -13.20
C PHE A 354 12.81 -6.29 -13.70
N SER A 355 14.09 -6.45 -13.33
CA SER A 355 14.88 -7.61 -13.72
C SER A 355 14.36 -8.91 -13.12
N GLY A 356 13.93 -8.90 -11.85
CA GLY A 356 13.35 -10.06 -11.19
C GLY A 356 12.02 -10.49 -11.83
N TYR A 357 11.15 -9.53 -12.16
CA TYR A 357 9.91 -9.79 -12.86
C TYR A 357 10.16 -10.42 -14.24
N LEU A 358 11.02 -9.80 -15.06
CA LEU A 358 11.33 -10.32 -16.39
C LEU A 358 11.97 -11.71 -16.32
N SER A 359 12.85 -11.93 -15.35
CA SER A 359 13.45 -13.24 -15.13
C SER A 359 12.41 -14.32 -14.90
N LEU A 360 11.42 -14.05 -14.04
CA LEU A 360 10.37 -15.01 -13.70
C LEU A 360 9.45 -15.26 -14.90
N MET A 361 9.04 -14.21 -15.61
CA MET A 361 8.19 -14.34 -16.79
C MET A 361 8.86 -15.09 -17.93
N LEU A 362 10.14 -14.82 -18.20
CA LEU A 362 10.89 -15.50 -19.24
C LEU A 362 11.29 -16.94 -18.86
N SER A 363 11.10 -17.34 -17.60
CA SER A 363 11.29 -18.73 -17.18
C SER A 363 10.03 -19.58 -17.31
N ILE A 364 8.87 -19.00 -17.67
CA ILE A 364 7.64 -19.76 -17.85
C ILE A 364 7.70 -20.58 -19.16
N GLN A 365 7.32 -21.85 -19.07
CA GLN A 365 7.21 -22.80 -20.18
C GLN A 365 5.78 -23.28 -20.39
#